data_AF-A0A819TR54-F1
#
_entry.id   AF-A0A819TR54-F1
#
_cell.length_a   1.000
_cell.length_b   1.000
_cell.length_c   1.000
_cell.angle_alpha   90.00
_cell.angle_beta   90.00
_cell.angle_gamma   90.00
#
_symmetry.space_group_name_H-M   'P 1'
#
loop_
_entity.id
_entity.type
_entity.pdbx_description
1 polymer ?
#
loop_
_entity_poly.entity_id
_entity_poly.type
_entity_poly.pdbx_seq_one_letter_code
_entity_poly.pdbx_strand_id
1 'polypeptide(L)'
;MATITFAVANVNIYARRHTEIQQLSEVDLARWALKDEKLSLENFQTNYPLVAELNDRYNRIKNAFVGAIYEAYCNHYPLELSVEDIWVAIAQGIGIHLNQNAEKYRHLMVSHEGQKELILGVDSLRIPDSDRPIYGNKSVPAIDWSRAVRLMCGLIRNDMKTDMTTLLTTPFSSTTPVEQAVFDCTLMDTVKAYY
;
A
#
# COMPACT_ATOMS: atom_id res chain seq x y z
N MET A 1 -30.66 17.01 3.77
CA MET A 1 -29.25 16.55 3.70
C MET A 1 -28.43 17.45 4.59
N ALA A 2 -27.77 16.91 5.61
CA ALA A 2 -26.95 17.70 6.52
C ALA A 2 -25.51 17.74 6.00
N THR A 3 -25.08 18.88 5.49
CA THR A 3 -23.70 19.12 5.07
C THR A 3 -22.88 19.45 6.31
N ILE A 4 -22.02 18.52 6.74
CA ILE A 4 -21.05 18.77 7.80
C ILE A 4 -19.82 19.41 7.15
N THR A 5 -19.57 20.68 7.45
CA THR A 5 -18.38 21.41 7.01
C THR A 5 -17.35 21.35 8.11
N PHE A 6 -16.21 20.70 7.85
CA PHE A 6 -15.07 20.76 8.77
C PHE A 6 -14.45 22.16 8.69
N ALA A 7 -14.10 22.74 9.83
CA ALA A 7 -13.36 23.99 9.87
C ALA A 7 -11.94 23.74 9.35
N VAL A 8 -11.70 24.04 8.08
CA VAL A 8 -10.34 24.16 7.54
C VAL A 8 -9.73 25.38 8.21
N ALA A 9 -8.67 25.18 9.00
CA ALA A 9 -7.89 26.29 9.51
C ALA A 9 -7.46 27.15 8.31
N ASN A 10 -7.84 28.42 8.30
CA ASN A 10 -7.55 29.35 7.21
C ASN A 10 -6.08 29.76 7.30
N VAL A 11 -5.19 28.79 7.10
CA VAL A 11 -3.74 28.98 7.07
C VAL A 11 -3.44 29.48 5.67
N ASN A 12 -3.30 30.80 5.55
CA ASN A 12 -2.73 31.37 4.35
C ASN A 12 -1.25 30.96 4.31
N ILE A 13 -0.96 29.89 3.57
CA ILE A 13 0.40 29.37 3.35
C ILE A 13 1.32 30.40 2.69
N TYR A 14 0.77 31.46 2.08
CA TYR A 14 1.51 32.61 1.55
C TYR A 14 1.71 33.74 2.58
N ALA A 15 1.04 33.69 3.74
CA ALA A 15 1.21 34.70 4.79
C ALA A 15 2.47 34.46 5.65
N ARG A 16 3.01 33.23 5.68
CA ARG A 16 4.38 33.03 6.11
C ARG A 16 5.28 33.60 5.02
N ARG A 17 5.87 34.77 5.27
CA ARG A 17 7.06 35.19 4.54
C ARG A 17 8.10 34.09 4.73
N HIS A 18 8.24 33.20 3.76
CA HIS A 18 9.46 32.44 3.59
C HIS A 18 10.55 33.49 3.45
N THR A 19 11.47 33.54 4.41
CA THR A 19 12.64 34.40 4.31
C THR A 19 13.38 33.94 3.05
N GLU A 20 13.36 34.75 1.99
CA GLU A 20 14.12 34.44 0.79
C GLU A 20 15.58 34.24 1.18
N ILE A 21 16.24 33.24 0.60
CA ILE A 21 17.60 32.79 0.93
C ILE A 21 18.61 33.96 0.95
N GLN A 22 18.32 35.04 0.21
CA GLN A 22 19.14 36.25 0.13
C GLN A 22 19.08 37.18 1.35
N GLN A 23 18.15 36.98 2.30
CA GLN A 23 17.99 37.81 3.50
C GLN A 23 18.55 37.17 4.78
N LEU A 24 19.22 36.03 4.67
CA LEU A 24 19.81 35.33 5.81
C LEU A 24 21.17 35.95 6.16
N SER A 25 21.38 36.26 7.44
CA SER A 25 22.68 36.72 7.90
C SER A 25 23.69 35.56 7.90
N GLU A 26 24.99 35.87 7.82
CA GLU A 26 26.07 34.86 7.87
C GLU A 26 25.99 34.00 9.14
N VAL A 27 25.46 34.56 10.24
CA VAL A 27 25.22 33.87 11.52
C VAL A 27 24.03 32.91 11.44
N ASP A 28 22.99 33.24 10.68
CA ASP A 28 21.83 32.36 10.47
C ASP A 28 22.18 31.20 9.54
N LEU A 29 22.97 31.47 8.49
CA LEU A 29 23.57 30.44 7.66
C LEU A 29 24.51 29.55 8.48
N ALA A 30 25.34 30.12 9.36
CA ALA A 30 26.24 29.37 10.23
C ALA A 30 25.50 28.52 11.28
N ARG A 31 24.33 28.95 11.79
CA ARG A 31 23.52 28.11 12.69
C ARG A 31 23.02 26.82 12.01
N TRP A 32 22.81 26.86 10.70
CA TRP A 32 22.32 25.73 9.92
C TRP A 32 23.50 24.93 9.31
N ALA A 33 24.58 25.61 8.94
CA ALA A 33 25.78 25.02 8.33
C ALA A 33 26.77 24.41 9.34
N LEU A 34 26.97 25.00 10.53
CA LEU A 34 27.92 24.48 11.54
C LEU A 34 27.39 23.23 12.26
N LYS A 35 26.13 22.86 12.09
CA LYS A 35 25.63 21.56 12.54
C LYS A 35 25.93 20.44 11.54
N ASP A 36 26.19 20.80 10.27
CA ASP A 36 26.13 19.89 9.13
C ASP A 36 27.39 19.82 8.27
N GLU A 37 28.54 20.33 8.71
CA GLU A 37 29.80 20.07 8.00
C GLU A 37 30.35 18.65 8.26
N LYS A 38 29.83 17.99 9.30
CA LYS A 38 29.91 16.53 9.48
C LYS A 38 28.71 15.79 8.88
N LEU A 39 27.78 16.45 8.19
CA LEU A 39 26.75 15.76 7.40
C LEU A 39 27.21 15.58 5.94
N SER A 40 28.52 15.45 5.71
CA SER A 40 29.02 14.86 4.47
C SER A 40 28.40 13.46 4.33
N LEU A 41 28.09 13.09 3.10
CA LEU A 41 27.35 11.88 2.69
C LEU A 41 27.77 10.56 3.38
N GLU A 42 28.97 10.50 3.98
CA GLU A 42 29.45 9.38 4.82
C GLU A 42 28.69 9.22 6.16
N ASN A 43 28.16 10.31 6.74
CA ASN A 43 27.49 10.26 8.05
C ASN A 43 25.98 9.96 7.95
N PHE A 44 25.37 10.09 6.77
CA PHE A 44 23.98 9.68 6.56
C PHE A 44 23.83 8.16 6.61
N GLN A 45 24.86 7.44 6.17
CA GLN A 45 24.88 5.97 6.21
C GLN A 45 25.16 5.41 7.61
N THR A 46 25.75 6.19 8.52
CA THR A 46 26.30 5.68 9.80
C THR A 46 25.60 6.19 11.07
N ASN A 47 24.91 7.34 11.06
CA ASN A 47 24.37 7.94 12.29
C ASN A 47 22.90 7.66 12.60
N TYR A 48 22.18 6.96 11.74
CA TYR A 48 20.87 6.42 12.09
C TYR A 48 21.01 4.91 12.26
N PRO A 49 20.92 4.37 13.49
CA PRO A 49 20.82 2.91 13.67
C PRO A 49 19.64 2.34 12.88
N LEU A 50 18.58 3.12 12.66
CA LEU A 50 17.50 2.78 11.72
C LEU A 50 17.97 2.65 10.26
N VAL A 51 18.84 3.54 9.74
CA VAL A 51 19.31 3.45 8.35
C VAL A 51 20.20 2.22 8.17
N ALA A 52 21.12 1.94 9.10
CA ALA A 52 21.95 0.74 9.04
C ALA A 52 21.14 -0.56 9.22
N GLU A 53 20.12 -0.55 10.08
CA GLU A 53 19.20 -1.69 10.21
C GLU A 53 18.33 -1.87 8.95
N LEU A 54 17.77 -0.80 8.38
CA LEU A 54 16.88 -0.87 7.21
C LEU A 54 17.62 -1.14 5.89
N ASN A 55 18.91 -0.81 5.82
CA ASN A 55 19.76 -0.96 4.65
C ASN A 55 20.67 -2.20 4.73
N ASP A 56 20.60 -2.97 5.82
CA ASP A 56 21.17 -4.31 5.83
C ASP A 56 20.47 -5.15 4.76
N ARG A 57 21.22 -5.92 3.97
CA ARG A 57 20.66 -6.76 2.89
C ARG A 57 19.64 -7.78 3.39
N TYR A 58 19.52 -7.94 4.72
CA TYR A 58 18.60 -8.81 5.42
C TYR A 58 17.39 -8.11 6.07
N ASN A 59 17.37 -6.78 6.25
CA ASN A 59 16.26 -6.06 6.90
C ASN A 59 15.59 -5.04 5.96
N ARG A 60 15.12 -5.51 4.82
CA ARG A 60 14.26 -4.70 3.94
C ARG A 60 13.04 -4.26 4.76
N ILE A 61 12.74 -2.95 4.76
CA ILE A 61 11.48 -2.42 5.28
C ILE A 61 10.36 -3.30 4.71
N LYS A 62 9.69 -4.07 5.59
CA LYS A 62 8.74 -5.11 5.15
C LYS A 62 7.47 -4.52 4.55
N ASN A 63 7.16 -3.27 4.91
CA ASN A 63 6.01 -2.55 4.41
C ASN A 63 6.42 -1.64 3.24
N ALA A 64 5.86 -1.90 2.05
CA ALA A 64 6.22 -1.18 0.82
C ALA A 64 5.90 0.32 0.90
N PHE A 65 4.82 0.71 1.58
CA PHE A 65 4.42 2.11 1.74
C PHE A 65 5.45 2.90 2.57
N VAL A 66 5.87 2.36 3.71
CA VAL A 66 6.95 2.97 4.52
C VAL A 66 8.27 2.97 3.75
N GLY A 67 8.55 1.91 2.99
CA GLY A 67 9.73 1.80 2.15
C GLY A 67 9.80 2.91 1.09
N ALA A 68 8.69 3.19 0.41
CA ALA A 68 8.60 4.24 -0.60
C ALA A 68 8.83 5.64 -0.01
N ILE A 69 8.21 5.94 1.14
CA ILE A 69 8.40 7.22 1.85
C ILE A 69 9.87 7.39 2.27
N TYR A 70 10.45 6.34 2.83
CA TYR A 70 11.84 6.35 3.27
C TYR A 70 12.81 6.56 2.11
N GLU A 71 12.61 5.86 0.99
CA GLU A 71 13.42 5.99 -0.22
C GLU A 71 13.32 7.40 -0.81
N ALA A 72 12.10 7.96 -0.88
CA ALA A 72 11.89 9.31 -1.38
C ALA A 72 12.55 10.36 -0.48
N TYR A 73 12.51 10.16 0.84
CA TYR A 73 13.19 11.02 1.79
C TYR A 73 14.72 10.97 1.63
N CYS A 74 15.31 9.76 1.61
CA CYS A 74 16.76 9.57 1.55
C CYS A 74 17.39 10.12 0.26
N ASN A 75 16.68 10.00 -0.86
CA ASN A 75 17.18 10.43 -2.17
C ASN A 75 16.58 11.76 -2.63
N HIS A 76 15.82 12.45 -1.78
CA HIS A 76 15.12 13.70 -2.09
C HIS A 76 14.24 13.62 -3.35
N TYR A 77 13.61 12.46 -3.58
CA TYR A 77 12.66 12.31 -4.67
C TYR A 77 11.34 13.01 -4.35
N PRO A 78 10.67 13.60 -5.36
CA PRO A 78 9.27 14.01 -5.20
C PRO A 78 8.42 12.76 -4.91
N LEU A 79 7.68 12.79 -3.80
CA LEU A 79 6.77 11.72 -3.41
C LEU A 79 5.34 12.13 -3.76
N GLU A 80 4.67 11.32 -4.57
CA GLU A 80 3.25 11.43 -4.86
C GLU A 80 2.54 10.24 -4.21
N LEU A 81 1.48 10.52 -3.44
CA LEU A 81 0.68 9.50 -2.77
C LEU A 81 -0.77 9.64 -3.22
N SER A 82 -1.38 8.51 -3.58
CA SER A 82 -2.82 8.44 -3.83
C SER A 82 -3.58 8.10 -2.54
N VAL A 83 -4.91 8.24 -2.58
CA VAL A 83 -5.76 7.82 -1.46
C VAL A 83 -5.75 6.29 -1.35
N GLU A 84 -5.63 5.61 -2.49
CA GLU A 84 -5.52 4.18 -2.63
C GLU A 84 -4.28 3.64 -1.89
N ASP A 85 -3.12 4.29 -2.00
CA ASP A 85 -1.88 3.87 -1.32
C ASP A 85 -2.05 3.81 0.21
N ILE A 86 -2.72 4.81 0.76
CA ILE A 86 -3.00 4.91 2.20
C ILE A 86 -4.04 3.85 2.60
N TRP A 87 -5.07 3.66 1.78
CA TRP A 87 -6.13 2.69 2.06
C TRP A 87 -5.62 1.26 2.05
N VAL A 88 -4.78 0.88 1.08
CA VAL A 88 -4.13 -0.43 1.03
C VAL A 88 -3.31 -0.68 2.30
N ALA A 89 -2.54 0.32 2.76
CA ALA A 89 -1.75 0.17 3.98
C ALA A 89 -2.61 -0.09 5.23
N ILE A 90 -3.76 0.59 5.35
CA ILE A 90 -4.73 0.35 6.43
C ILE A 90 -5.33 -1.05 6.31
N ALA A 91 -5.78 -1.44 5.12
CA ALA A 91 -6.39 -2.75 4.85
C ALA A 91 -5.42 -3.90 5.17
N GLN A 92 -4.15 -3.78 4.80
CA GLN A 92 -3.10 -4.74 5.15
C GLN A 92 -2.92 -4.87 6.66
N GLY A 93 -2.93 -3.75 7.40
CA GLY A 93 -2.85 -3.76 8.86
C GLY A 93 -4.02 -4.51 9.51
N ILE A 94 -5.24 -4.26 9.01
CA ILE A 94 -6.45 -5.00 9.43
C ILE A 94 -6.32 -6.49 9.10
N GLY A 95 -5.85 -6.82 7.89
CA GLY A 95 -5.65 -8.20 7.45
C GLY A 95 -4.68 -8.97 8.32
N ILE A 96 -3.57 -8.35 8.73
CA ILE A 96 -2.62 -8.96 9.68
C ILE A 96 -3.32 -9.26 11.01
N HIS A 97 -4.06 -8.30 11.57
CA HIS A 97 -4.76 -8.48 12.85
C HIS A 97 -5.83 -9.57 12.80
N LEU A 98 -6.60 -9.63 11.70
CA LEU A 98 -7.62 -10.67 11.50
C LEU A 98 -6.99 -12.05 11.38
N ASN A 99 -5.93 -12.20 10.58
CA ASN A 99 -5.24 -13.47 10.41
C ASN A 99 -4.62 -13.99 11.73
N GLN A 100 -4.06 -13.09 12.56
CA GLN A 100 -3.53 -13.46 13.88
C GLN A 100 -4.61 -13.87 14.90
N ASN A 101 -5.86 -13.45 14.68
CA ASN A 101 -6.98 -13.66 15.59
C ASN A 101 -8.18 -14.33 14.89
N ALA A 102 -7.91 -15.21 13.92
CA ALA A 102 -8.93 -15.72 12.99
C ALA A 102 -10.13 -16.36 13.73
N GLU A 103 -9.89 -17.24 14.69
CA GLU A 103 -10.98 -17.90 15.43
C GLU A 103 -11.82 -16.94 16.27
N LYS A 104 -11.22 -15.88 16.81
CA LYS A 104 -11.93 -14.86 17.58
C LYS A 104 -12.94 -14.11 16.71
N TYR A 105 -12.59 -13.83 15.45
CA TYR A 105 -13.40 -13.04 14.53
C TYR A 105 -14.18 -13.88 13.50
N ARG A 106 -13.97 -15.20 13.44
CA ARG A 106 -14.59 -16.13 12.48
C ARG A 106 -16.10 -15.97 12.38
N HIS A 107 -16.79 -15.89 13.51
CA HIS A 107 -18.24 -15.78 13.57
C HIS A 107 -18.79 -14.54 12.84
N LEU A 108 -17.99 -13.47 12.72
CA LEU A 108 -18.30 -12.24 11.97
C LEU A 108 -17.97 -12.38 10.48
N MET A 109 -16.96 -13.18 10.14
CA MET A 109 -16.43 -13.27 8.77
C MET A 109 -17.14 -14.33 7.94
N VAL A 110 -17.27 -15.56 8.45
CA VAL A 110 -17.71 -16.72 7.68
C VAL A 110 -18.67 -17.62 8.48
N SER A 111 -19.40 -18.49 7.77
CA SER A 111 -20.33 -19.47 8.37
C SER A 111 -19.71 -20.84 8.62
N HIS A 112 -18.61 -21.16 7.94
CA HIS A 112 -17.98 -22.47 8.02
C HIS A 112 -16.89 -22.51 9.11
N GLU A 113 -16.65 -23.71 9.62
CA GLU A 113 -15.53 -24.00 10.52
C GLU A 113 -14.27 -24.36 9.71
N GLY A 114 -13.09 -24.11 10.28
CA GLY A 114 -11.81 -24.40 9.63
C GLY A 114 -11.61 -23.62 8.32
N GLN A 115 -10.84 -24.22 7.40
CA GLN A 115 -10.58 -23.65 6.07
C GLN A 115 -11.51 -24.26 5.03
N LYS A 116 -12.07 -23.42 4.17
CA LYS A 116 -12.93 -23.84 3.05
C LYS A 116 -12.18 -23.74 1.73
N GLU A 117 -12.10 -24.84 0.99
CA GLU A 117 -11.52 -24.85 -0.33
C GLU A 117 -12.42 -24.12 -1.36
N LEU A 118 -11.82 -23.20 -2.12
CA LEU A 118 -12.47 -22.49 -3.23
C LEU A 118 -11.92 -23.02 -4.55
N ILE A 119 -12.82 -23.51 -5.41
CA ILE A 119 -12.47 -24.07 -6.73
C ILE A 119 -12.89 -23.08 -7.81
N LEU A 120 -11.93 -22.64 -8.63
CA LEU A 120 -12.18 -21.78 -9.78
C LEU A 120 -11.80 -22.51 -11.07
N GLY A 121 -12.78 -22.69 -11.97
CA GLY A 121 -12.52 -23.20 -13.32
C GLY A 121 -11.79 -22.15 -14.16
N VAL A 122 -10.58 -22.46 -14.63
CA VAL A 122 -9.70 -21.53 -15.35
C VAL A 122 -9.77 -21.67 -16.88
N ASP A 123 -10.50 -22.65 -17.41
CA ASP A 123 -10.54 -22.92 -18.86
C ASP A 123 -11.05 -21.70 -19.66
N SER A 124 -12.02 -20.98 -19.11
CA SER A 124 -12.58 -19.75 -19.71
C SER A 124 -11.68 -18.52 -19.55
N LEU A 125 -10.61 -18.62 -18.76
CA LEU A 125 -9.63 -17.55 -18.50
C LEU A 125 -8.37 -17.69 -19.36
N ARG A 126 -8.29 -18.74 -20.18
CA ARG A 126 -7.18 -18.96 -21.09
C ARG A 126 -7.17 -17.87 -22.16
N ILE A 127 -6.03 -17.22 -22.31
CA ILE A 127 -5.77 -16.27 -23.39
C ILE A 127 -5.41 -17.09 -24.64
N PRO A 128 -6.04 -16.82 -25.81
CA PRO A 128 -5.68 -17.45 -27.07
C PRO A 128 -4.19 -17.27 -27.39
N ASP A 129 -3.57 -18.25 -28.04
CA ASP A 129 -2.14 -18.17 -28.37
C ASP A 129 -1.81 -17.00 -29.32
N SER A 130 -2.80 -16.49 -30.07
CA SER A 130 -2.68 -15.29 -30.91
C SER A 130 -2.50 -13.99 -30.10
N ASP A 131 -3.11 -13.89 -28.93
CA ASP A 131 -3.14 -12.68 -28.09
C ASP A 131 -2.19 -12.79 -26.89
N ARG A 132 -1.29 -13.78 -26.95
CA ARG A 132 -0.37 -14.09 -25.87
C ARG A 132 0.64 -12.96 -25.66
N PRO A 133 0.93 -12.57 -24.41
CA PRO A 133 2.01 -11.62 -24.12
C PRO A 133 3.35 -12.09 -24.68
N ILE A 134 4.15 -11.14 -25.19
CA ILE A 134 5.47 -11.40 -25.78
C ILE A 134 6.42 -12.02 -24.74
N TYR A 135 6.25 -11.65 -23.48
CA TYR A 135 7.03 -12.12 -22.33
C TYR A 135 6.28 -13.22 -21.57
N GLY A 136 7.04 -14.14 -20.96
CA GLY A 136 6.51 -15.22 -20.11
C GLY A 136 6.88 -16.62 -20.59
N ASN A 137 6.62 -17.62 -19.75
CA ASN A 137 6.90 -19.02 -20.07
C ASN A 137 5.92 -19.52 -21.13
N LYS A 138 6.41 -19.89 -22.32
CA LYS A 138 5.59 -20.38 -23.43
C LYS A 138 5.06 -21.81 -23.27
N SER A 139 5.62 -22.59 -22.34
CA SER A 139 5.28 -23.99 -22.11
C SER A 139 4.00 -24.23 -21.33
N VAL A 140 3.40 -23.18 -20.75
CA VAL A 140 2.12 -23.24 -20.02
C VAL A 140 1.05 -22.39 -20.72
N PRO A 141 -0.24 -22.69 -20.62
CA PRO A 141 -1.28 -21.79 -21.14
C PRO A 141 -1.19 -20.40 -20.50
N ALA A 142 -1.38 -19.34 -21.28
CA ALA A 142 -1.50 -17.99 -20.75
C ALA A 142 -2.88 -17.80 -20.11
N ILE A 143 -2.94 -17.28 -18.89
CA ILE A 143 -4.17 -17.08 -18.12
C ILE A 143 -4.34 -15.59 -17.83
N ASP A 144 -5.56 -15.08 -17.97
CA ASP A 144 -5.93 -13.74 -17.48
C ASP A 144 -6.04 -13.76 -15.95
N TRP A 145 -4.90 -13.56 -15.29
CA TRP A 145 -4.79 -13.53 -13.83
C TRP A 145 -5.61 -12.43 -13.18
N SER A 146 -5.69 -11.25 -13.80
CA SER A 146 -6.50 -10.13 -13.28
C SER A 146 -7.96 -10.53 -13.19
N ARG A 147 -8.48 -11.24 -14.20
CA ARG A 147 -9.83 -11.79 -14.15
C ARG A 147 -9.96 -12.96 -13.18
N ALA A 148 -8.95 -13.84 -13.09
CA ALA A 148 -8.94 -14.94 -12.12
C ALA A 148 -9.08 -14.44 -10.67
N VAL A 149 -8.27 -13.45 -10.29
CA VAL A 149 -8.29 -12.81 -8.97
C VAL A 149 -9.64 -12.18 -8.68
N ARG A 150 -10.22 -11.46 -9.65
CA ARG A 150 -11.57 -10.88 -9.52
C ARG A 150 -12.65 -11.94 -9.27
N LEU A 151 -12.60 -13.06 -10.00
CA LEU A 151 -13.58 -14.15 -9.82
C LEU A 151 -13.40 -14.85 -8.46
N MET A 152 -12.15 -15.08 -8.05
CA MET A 152 -11.85 -15.66 -6.74
C MET A 152 -12.34 -14.76 -5.61
N CYS A 153 -12.13 -13.45 -5.72
CA CYS A 153 -12.71 -12.47 -4.81
C CYS A 153 -14.23 -12.57 -4.81
N GLY A 154 -14.88 -12.70 -5.97
CA GLY A 154 -16.32 -12.91 -6.08
C GLY A 154 -16.82 -14.13 -5.29
N LEU A 155 -16.10 -15.26 -5.34
CA LEU A 155 -16.43 -16.45 -4.56
C LEU A 155 -16.33 -16.20 -3.05
N ILE A 156 -15.29 -15.50 -2.62
CA ILE A 156 -15.11 -15.07 -1.22
C ILE A 156 -16.25 -14.13 -0.81
N ARG A 157 -16.57 -13.11 -1.62
CA ARG A 157 -17.64 -12.14 -1.32
C ARG A 157 -18.98 -12.83 -1.06
N ASN A 158 -19.30 -13.85 -1.85
CA ASN A 158 -20.56 -14.58 -1.74
C ASN A 158 -20.64 -15.49 -0.51
N ASP A 159 -19.51 -15.85 0.09
CA ASP A 159 -19.43 -16.74 1.25
C ASP A 159 -19.33 -15.99 2.59
N MET A 160 -18.82 -14.75 2.56
CA MET A 160 -18.67 -13.92 3.74
C MET A 160 -20.01 -13.44 4.32
N LYS A 161 -20.11 -13.41 5.65
CA LYS A 161 -21.29 -12.92 6.39
C LYS A 161 -21.37 -11.40 6.45
N THR A 162 -20.21 -10.77 6.69
CA THR A 162 -20.09 -9.31 6.76
C THR A 162 -19.54 -8.81 5.45
N ASP A 163 -20.09 -7.71 4.96
CA ASP A 163 -19.61 -7.02 3.77
C ASP A 163 -18.31 -6.22 4.06
N MET A 164 -17.28 -6.94 4.55
CA MET A 164 -15.91 -6.45 4.60
C MET A 164 -15.35 -6.18 3.21
N THR A 165 -15.98 -6.74 2.18
CA THR A 165 -15.66 -6.48 0.79
C THR A 165 -15.94 -5.04 0.41
N THR A 166 -17.10 -4.50 0.76
CA THR A 166 -17.36 -3.06 0.59
C THR A 166 -16.41 -2.25 1.48
N LEU A 167 -16.11 -2.69 2.70
CA LEU A 167 -15.18 -1.93 3.53
C LEU A 167 -13.77 -1.88 2.94
N LEU A 168 -13.17 -3.02 2.56
CA LEU A 168 -11.76 -3.13 2.17
C LEU A 168 -11.52 -2.90 0.67
N THR A 169 -12.54 -3.06 -0.18
CA THR A 169 -12.40 -3.03 -1.65
C THR A 169 -13.29 -2.00 -2.35
N THR A 170 -13.91 -1.05 -1.62
CA THR A 170 -14.65 0.04 -2.28
C THR A 170 -13.68 0.90 -3.12
N PRO A 171 -13.92 1.01 -4.44
CA PRO A 171 -13.10 1.86 -5.29
C PRO A 171 -13.38 3.34 -5.00
N PHE A 172 -12.32 4.16 -5.06
CA PHE A 172 -12.40 5.61 -5.06
C PHE A 172 -12.62 6.13 -6.49
N SER A 173 -12.90 7.43 -6.65
CA SER A 173 -13.15 8.05 -7.96
C SER A 173 -11.96 7.98 -8.92
N SER A 174 -10.74 7.80 -8.39
CA SER A 174 -9.48 7.65 -9.14
C SER A 174 -9.10 6.21 -9.44
N THR A 175 -9.85 5.22 -8.91
CA THR A 175 -9.41 3.83 -8.93
C THR A 175 -9.35 3.25 -10.35
N THR A 176 -8.15 2.86 -10.73
CA THR A 176 -7.80 2.20 -11.97
C THR A 176 -8.02 0.68 -11.89
N PRO A 177 -8.07 -0.03 -13.03
CA PRO A 177 -8.14 -1.49 -13.03
C PRO A 177 -6.97 -2.19 -12.31
N VAL A 178 -5.82 -1.52 -12.20
CA VAL A 178 -4.63 -2.03 -11.49
C VAL A 178 -4.84 -1.91 -9.98
N GLU A 179 -5.27 -0.74 -9.50
CA GLU A 179 -5.57 -0.54 -8.08
C GLU A 179 -6.70 -1.45 -7.60
N GLN A 180 -7.73 -1.67 -8.45
CA GLN A 180 -8.77 -2.64 -8.15
C GLN A 180 -8.20 -4.06 -7.95
N ALA A 181 -7.24 -4.47 -8.78
CA ALA A 181 -6.59 -5.78 -8.61
C ALA A 181 -5.77 -5.84 -7.32
N VAL A 182 -5.14 -4.74 -6.90
CA VAL A 182 -4.42 -4.65 -5.61
C VAL A 182 -5.39 -4.78 -4.44
N PHE A 183 -6.55 -4.12 -4.49
CA PHE A 183 -7.59 -4.27 -3.46
C PHE A 183 -8.13 -5.69 -3.38
N ASP A 184 -8.39 -6.32 -4.53
CA ASP A 184 -8.84 -7.71 -4.60
C ASP A 184 -7.78 -8.67 -3.98
N CYS A 185 -6.50 -8.50 -4.32
CA CYS A 185 -5.42 -9.27 -3.69
C CYS A 185 -5.32 -9.01 -2.18
N THR A 186 -5.49 -7.78 -1.73
CA THR A 186 -5.42 -7.40 -0.31
C THR A 186 -6.57 -8.02 0.49
N LEU A 187 -7.76 -8.08 -0.09
CA LEU A 187 -8.90 -8.79 0.49
C LEU A 187 -8.59 -10.27 0.66
N MET A 188 -8.08 -10.93 -0.40
CA MET A 188 -7.70 -12.34 -0.34
C MET A 188 -6.67 -12.60 0.75
N ASP A 189 -5.65 -11.74 0.88
CA ASP A 189 -4.65 -11.85 1.95
C ASP A 189 -5.27 -11.65 3.35
N THR A 190 -6.25 -10.77 3.47
CA THR A 190 -6.95 -10.47 4.73
C THR A 190 -7.75 -11.66 5.27
N VAL A 191 -8.35 -12.47 4.38
CA VAL A 191 -9.22 -13.59 4.77
C VAL A 191 -8.57 -14.97 4.60
N LYS A 192 -7.28 -15.04 4.26
CA LYS A 192 -6.60 -16.31 3.97
C LYS A 192 -6.63 -17.34 5.11
N ALA A 193 -6.79 -16.93 6.37
CA ALA A 193 -6.92 -17.87 7.48
C ALA A 193 -8.26 -18.64 7.49
N TYR A 194 -9.26 -18.20 6.70
CA TYR A 194 -10.57 -18.83 6.58
C TYR A 194 -10.69 -19.75 5.35
N TYR A 195 -9.80 -19.63 4.37
CA TYR A 195 -9.88 -20.39 3.11
C TYR A 195 -8.62 -21.22 2.89
#